data_AF-E3MRC4-F1
#
_entry.id   AF-E3MRC4-F1
#
_cell.length_a   1.000
_cell.length_b   1.000
_cell.length_c   1.000
_cell.angle_alpha   90.00
_cell.angle_beta   90.00
_cell.angle_gamma   90.00
#
_symmetry.space_group_name_H-M   'P 1'
#
loop_
_entity.id
_entity.type
_entity.pdbx_description
1 polymer ?
#
loop_
_entity_poly.entity_id
_entity_poly.type
_entity_poly.pdbx_seq_one_letter_code
_entity_poly.pdbx_strand_id
1 'polypeptide(L)'
;MEMAIQSVVMFVKVSAVLVLLAVSAHAGFFDDIQGVSSDVGNFFSNQFQNAKDLFSNNQSELDKNVERVKELLTGLKEKVKSLEPLANDAQKETLKKVDEYLAKVTEFQSEVKEEGAAKFEENKGKWQQMVTDIFDKGGLNNVVKLLGLQNSAPSSFISAALAPIFYMIFVR
;
A
#
# COMPACT_ATOMS: atom_id res chain seq x y z
N MET A 1 35.22 21.52 -51.21
CA MET A 1 36.51 21.31 -50.54
C MET A 1 36.65 22.38 -49.48
N GLU A 2 36.66 22.13 -48.20
CA GLU A 2 36.36 20.97 -47.36
C GLU A 2 36.55 21.50 -45.92
N MET A 3 36.03 20.78 -44.94
CA MET A 3 36.32 20.98 -43.51
C MET A 3 35.65 22.17 -42.80
N ALA A 4 34.34 22.04 -42.60
CA ALA A 4 33.74 22.40 -41.31
C ALA A 4 32.70 21.33 -40.91
N ILE A 5 33.09 20.06 -40.98
CA ILE A 5 32.34 18.92 -40.44
C ILE A 5 33.21 18.28 -39.36
N GLN A 6 33.37 18.96 -38.22
CA GLN A 6 34.01 18.38 -37.03
C GLN A 6 33.54 19.05 -35.73
N SER A 7 32.23 19.23 -35.55
CA SER A 7 31.68 19.58 -34.22
C SER A 7 30.25 19.10 -33.97
N VAL A 8 29.84 17.99 -34.60
CA VAL A 8 28.53 17.35 -34.31
C VAL A 8 28.69 15.86 -33.92
N VAL A 9 29.92 15.34 -33.83
CA VAL A 9 30.17 13.91 -33.56
C VAL A 9 31.08 13.74 -32.34
N MET A 10 30.65 14.21 -31.17
CA MET A 10 31.24 13.76 -29.90
C MET A 10 30.32 13.93 -28.68
N PHE A 11 29.04 13.61 -28.82
CA PHE A 11 28.14 13.35 -27.68
C PHE A 11 27.39 12.02 -27.83
N VAL A 12 28.07 11.03 -28.39
CA VAL A 12 27.61 9.64 -28.37
C VAL A 12 28.64 8.84 -27.57
N LYS A 13 28.13 8.16 -26.53
CA LYS A 13 28.81 7.24 -25.60
C LYS A 13 29.32 7.85 -24.29
N VAL A 14 28.40 8.07 -23.34
CA VAL A 14 28.44 7.33 -22.07
C VAL A 14 27.02 6.87 -21.74
N SER A 15 26.76 5.64 -22.19
CA SER A 15 26.06 4.58 -21.46
C SER A 15 24.80 4.96 -20.67
N ALA A 16 23.68 4.69 -21.32
CA ALA A 16 22.45 4.26 -20.68
C ALA A 16 22.71 3.20 -19.60
N VAL A 17 22.61 3.59 -18.33
CA VAL A 17 22.37 2.69 -17.19
C VAL A 17 21.41 3.40 -16.25
N LEU A 18 20.16 3.53 -16.69
CA LEU A 18 19.04 3.89 -15.81
C LEU A 18 17.72 3.41 -16.42
N VAL A 19 17.75 2.18 -16.94
CA VAL A 19 16.57 1.43 -17.33
C VAL A 19 16.79 0.05 -16.75
N LEU A 20 16.26 -0.19 -15.54
CA LEU A 20 15.88 -1.51 -14.99
C LEU A 20 15.43 -1.36 -13.52
N LEU A 21 14.37 -0.60 -13.28
CA LEU A 21 13.50 -0.79 -12.11
C LEU A 21 12.02 -0.83 -12.50
N ALA A 22 11.75 -1.17 -13.76
CA ALA A 22 10.39 -1.28 -14.28
C ALA A 22 10.12 -2.66 -14.86
N VAL A 23 10.55 -3.73 -14.17
CA VAL A 23 9.93 -5.04 -14.32
C VAL A 23 10.10 -5.83 -13.01
N SER A 24 9.13 -5.70 -12.12
CA SER A 24 8.39 -6.88 -11.73
C SER A 24 6.94 -6.42 -11.57
N ALA A 25 6.04 -7.10 -12.30
CA ALA A 25 4.66 -7.16 -11.89
C ALA A 25 4.66 -7.36 -10.36
N HIS A 26 3.88 -6.56 -9.63
CA HIS A 26 3.61 -6.84 -8.23
C HIS A 26 2.99 -8.25 -8.20
N ALA A 27 3.81 -9.29 -8.03
CA ALA A 27 3.40 -10.47 -7.32
C ALA A 27 3.04 -9.91 -5.95
N GLY A 28 1.74 -9.62 -5.77
CA GLY A 28 1.27 -8.90 -4.60
C GLY A 28 1.79 -9.63 -3.38
N PHE A 29 2.22 -8.92 -2.34
CA PHE A 29 2.60 -9.52 -1.08
C PHE A 29 1.64 -10.64 -0.63
N PHE A 30 0.34 -10.48 -0.94
CA PHE A 30 -0.75 -11.42 -0.67
C PHE A 30 -0.90 -12.59 -1.66
N ASP A 31 -0.32 -12.53 -2.86
CA ASP A 31 -0.34 -13.62 -3.85
C ASP A 31 0.43 -14.85 -3.36
N ASP A 32 1.50 -14.59 -2.59
CA ASP A 32 2.39 -15.61 -2.04
C ASP A 32 1.96 -16.09 -0.63
N ILE A 33 0.77 -15.68 -0.16
CA ILE A 33 0.26 -15.96 1.18
C ILE A 33 -1.05 -16.74 1.08
N GLN A 34 -1.01 -18.02 1.50
CA GLN A 34 -2.20 -18.85 1.54
C GLN A 34 -3.14 -18.36 2.65
N GLY A 35 -4.40 -18.09 2.29
CA GLY A 35 -5.44 -17.72 3.26
C GLY A 35 -5.70 -16.22 3.40
N VAL A 36 -4.99 -15.36 2.66
CA VAL A 36 -5.43 -13.96 2.51
C VAL A 36 -6.43 -13.85 1.37
N SER A 37 -7.59 -13.26 1.66
CA SER A 37 -8.65 -13.03 0.70
C SER A 37 -8.25 -11.99 -0.33
N SER A 38 -8.75 -12.17 -1.56
CA SER A 38 -8.58 -11.18 -2.64
C SER A 38 -9.12 -9.80 -2.26
N ASP A 39 -10.16 -9.73 -1.41
CA ASP A 39 -10.68 -8.45 -0.90
C ASP A 39 -9.64 -7.69 -0.08
N VAL A 40 -8.91 -8.40 0.80
CA VAL A 40 -7.86 -7.82 1.64
C VAL A 40 -6.71 -7.33 0.78
N GLY A 41 -6.27 -8.17 -0.16
CA GLY A 41 -5.24 -7.80 -1.13
C GLY A 41 -5.62 -6.55 -1.91
N ASN A 42 -6.83 -6.50 -2.46
CA ASN A 42 -7.33 -5.34 -3.21
C ASN A 42 -7.47 -4.09 -2.34
N PHE A 43 -7.98 -4.23 -1.11
CA PHE A 43 -8.13 -3.11 -0.18
C PHE A 43 -6.78 -2.49 0.15
N PHE A 44 -5.83 -3.28 0.65
CA PHE A 44 -4.53 -2.74 1.07
C PHE A 44 -3.67 -2.27 -0.10
N SER A 45 -3.89 -2.81 -1.31
CA SER A 45 -3.16 -2.42 -2.52
C SER A 45 -3.70 -1.12 -3.16
N ASN A 46 -5.02 -0.93 -3.14
CA ASN A 46 -5.68 0.11 -3.97
C ASN A 46 -6.52 1.13 -3.18
N GLN A 47 -7.03 0.76 -2.01
CA GLN A 47 -7.98 1.59 -1.24
C GLN A 47 -7.36 2.18 0.02
N PHE A 48 -6.46 1.43 0.67
CA PHE A 48 -5.84 1.82 1.92
C PHE A 48 -4.81 2.94 1.70
N GLN A 49 -5.04 4.09 2.31
CA GLN A 49 -4.12 5.23 2.35
C GLN A 49 -3.61 5.47 3.79
N ASN A 50 -4.45 5.24 4.79
CA ASN A 50 -4.14 5.47 6.19
C ASN A 50 -5.11 4.72 7.13
N ALA A 51 -4.82 4.74 8.44
CA ALA A 51 -5.62 4.05 9.45
C ALA A 51 -7.12 4.40 9.44
N LYS A 52 -7.49 5.62 9.03
CA LYS A 52 -8.90 6.05 8.99
C LYS A 52 -9.71 5.32 7.93
N ASP A 53 -9.08 4.77 6.89
CA ASP A 53 -9.76 3.97 5.87
C ASP A 53 -10.27 2.63 6.43
N LEU A 54 -9.80 2.25 7.62
CA LEU A 54 -10.29 1.10 8.39
C LEU A 54 -11.41 1.46 9.36
N PHE A 55 -11.78 2.74 9.50
CA PHE A 55 -12.90 3.12 10.35
C PHE A 55 -14.22 2.59 9.75
N SER A 56 -15.17 2.28 10.62
CA SER A 56 -16.40 1.59 10.21
C SER A 56 -17.63 2.41 10.58
N ASN A 57 -18.62 2.44 9.67
CA ASN A 57 -19.88 3.17 9.86
C ASN A 57 -21.04 2.26 10.27
N ASN A 58 -20.88 0.95 10.15
CA ASN A 58 -21.85 -0.06 10.57
C ASN A 58 -21.14 -1.36 10.97
N GLN A 59 -21.90 -2.29 11.55
CA GLN A 59 -21.40 -3.59 12.02
C GLN A 59 -20.74 -4.41 10.90
N SER A 60 -21.32 -4.44 9.70
CA SER A 60 -20.75 -5.21 8.58
C SER A 60 -19.40 -4.67 8.13
N GLU A 61 -19.25 -3.34 8.05
CA GLU A 61 -17.96 -2.70 7.79
C GLU A 61 -16.95 -2.96 8.91
N LEU A 62 -17.40 -3.01 10.17
CA LEU A 62 -16.54 -3.33 11.31
C LEU A 62 -15.99 -4.75 11.19
N ASP A 63 -16.86 -5.74 11.04
CA ASP A 63 -16.46 -7.14 10.89
C ASP A 63 -15.48 -7.32 9.73
N LYS A 64 -15.77 -6.68 8.59
CA LYS A 64 -14.93 -6.72 7.40
C LYS A 64 -13.56 -6.06 7.61
N ASN A 65 -13.52 -4.89 8.26
CA ASN A 65 -12.27 -4.18 8.51
C ASN A 65 -11.41 -4.88 9.56
N VAL A 66 -12.03 -5.49 10.57
CA VAL A 66 -11.34 -6.35 11.55
C VAL A 66 -10.71 -7.56 10.84
N GLU A 67 -11.45 -8.22 9.96
CA GLU A 67 -10.94 -9.35 9.18
C GLU A 67 -9.78 -8.96 8.27
N ARG A 68 -9.89 -7.82 7.55
CA ARG A 68 -8.81 -7.26 6.73
C ARG A 68 -7.51 -7.08 7.50
N VAL A 69 -7.57 -6.43 8.66
CA VAL A 69 -6.36 -6.18 9.48
C VAL A 69 -5.81 -7.48 10.03
N LYS A 70 -6.66 -8.41 10.46
CA LYS A 70 -6.24 -9.73 10.93
C LYS A 70 -5.48 -10.51 9.85
N GLU A 71 -6.01 -10.53 8.63
CA GLU A 71 -5.37 -11.21 7.49
C GLU A 71 -4.07 -10.53 7.07
N LEU A 72 -4.03 -9.19 7.05
CA LEU A 72 -2.77 -8.44 6.84
C LEU A 72 -1.71 -8.84 7.87
N LEU A 73 -2.05 -8.83 9.16
CA LEU A 73 -1.14 -9.16 10.25
C LEU A 73 -0.70 -10.63 10.20
N THR A 74 -1.62 -11.53 9.83
CA THR A 74 -1.29 -12.96 9.61
C THR A 74 -0.28 -13.10 8.48
N GLY A 75 -0.52 -12.46 7.34
CA GLY A 75 0.41 -12.46 6.23
C GLY A 75 1.77 -11.86 6.58
N LEU A 76 1.79 -10.77 7.35
CA LEU A 76 3.02 -10.15 7.83
C LEU A 76 3.81 -11.08 8.75
N LYS A 77 3.12 -11.78 9.65
CA LYS A 77 3.73 -12.77 10.53
C LYS A 77 4.38 -13.91 9.75
N GLU A 78 3.70 -14.43 8.73
CA GLU A 78 4.24 -15.51 7.89
C GLU A 78 5.45 -15.08 7.08
N LYS A 79 5.46 -13.82 6.60
CA LYS A 79 6.56 -13.27 5.81
C LYS A 79 7.60 -12.52 6.62
N VAL A 80 7.48 -12.44 7.95
CA VAL A 80 8.31 -11.55 8.80
C VAL A 80 9.80 -11.79 8.57
N LYS A 81 10.22 -13.06 8.49
CA LYS A 81 11.62 -13.46 8.27
C LYS A 81 12.17 -13.02 6.91
N SER A 82 11.31 -12.88 5.90
CA SER A 82 11.67 -12.38 4.58
C SER A 82 11.65 -10.84 4.52
N LEU A 83 10.87 -10.19 5.39
CA LEU A 83 10.75 -8.74 5.46
C LEU A 83 11.82 -8.09 6.34
N GLU A 84 12.25 -8.74 7.41
CA GLU A 84 13.29 -8.25 8.32
C GLU A 84 14.57 -7.76 7.61
N PRO A 85 15.17 -8.48 6.62
CA PRO A 85 16.37 -7.99 5.94
C PRO A 85 16.12 -6.78 5.03
N LEU A 86 14.87 -6.56 4.58
CA LEU A 86 14.47 -5.45 3.72
C LEU A 86 14.04 -4.21 4.52
N ALA A 87 13.68 -4.41 5.79
CA ALA A 87 13.19 -3.38 6.68
C ALA A 87 14.31 -2.55 7.31
N ASN A 88 14.06 -1.26 7.52
CA ASN A 88 14.89 -0.42 8.39
C ASN A 88 14.65 -0.72 9.88
N ASP A 89 15.43 -0.14 10.79
CA ASP A 89 15.36 -0.45 12.22
C ASP A 89 13.97 -0.17 12.82
N ALA A 90 13.31 0.93 12.43
CA ALA A 90 11.96 1.25 12.90
C ALA A 90 10.90 0.26 12.39
N GLN A 91 11.02 -0.19 11.14
CA GLN A 91 10.15 -1.21 10.56
C GLN A 91 10.40 -2.58 11.20
N LYS A 92 11.65 -2.94 11.51
CA LYS A 92 11.97 -4.17 12.25
C LYS A 92 11.35 -4.19 13.64
N GLU A 93 11.46 -3.08 14.38
CA GLU A 93 10.79 -2.92 15.68
C GLU A 93 9.27 -3.09 15.58
N THR A 94 8.67 -2.63 14.49
CA THR A 94 7.25 -2.84 14.19
C THR A 94 6.95 -4.30 13.86
N LEU A 95 7.77 -4.93 13.01
CA LEU A 95 7.62 -6.33 12.59
C LEU A 95 7.69 -7.29 13.78
N LYS A 96 8.55 -7.03 14.78
CA LYS A 96 8.61 -7.80 16.04
C LYS A 96 7.32 -7.75 16.86
N LYS A 97 6.49 -6.71 16.69
CA LYS A 97 5.23 -6.52 17.40
C LYS A 97 4.02 -7.08 16.66
N VAL A 98 4.19 -7.61 15.44
CA VAL A 98 3.09 -8.13 14.61
C VAL A 98 2.32 -9.23 15.34
N ASP A 99 2.99 -10.11 16.09
CA ASP A 99 2.33 -11.13 16.90
C ASP A 99 1.42 -10.52 17.99
N GLU A 100 1.87 -9.46 18.66
CA GLU A 100 1.10 -8.74 19.68
C GLU A 100 -0.13 -8.06 19.05
N TYR A 101 0.05 -7.41 17.90
CA TYR A 101 -1.04 -6.78 17.16
C TYR A 101 -2.07 -7.80 16.68
N LEU A 102 -1.60 -8.94 16.17
CA LEU A 102 -2.47 -10.03 15.72
C LEU A 102 -3.31 -10.59 16.87
N ALA A 103 -2.71 -10.74 18.05
CA ALA A 103 -3.43 -11.18 19.25
C ALA A 103 -4.54 -10.18 19.63
N LYS A 104 -4.23 -8.89 19.70
CA LYS A 104 -5.20 -7.82 20.02
C LYS A 104 -6.38 -7.79 19.05
N VAL A 105 -6.10 -7.86 17.74
CA VAL A 105 -7.15 -7.85 16.71
C VAL A 105 -7.98 -9.13 16.75
N THR A 106 -7.37 -10.28 17.05
CA THR A 106 -8.09 -11.56 17.18
C THR A 106 -9.00 -11.61 18.40
N GLU A 107 -8.53 -11.07 19.53
CA GLU A 107 -9.34 -10.91 20.75
C GLU A 107 -10.53 -9.98 20.48
N PHE A 108 -10.28 -8.81 19.89
CA PHE A 108 -11.34 -7.87 19.53
C PHE A 108 -12.33 -8.45 18.51
N GLN A 109 -11.87 -9.22 17.52
CA GLN A 109 -12.76 -9.92 16.59
C GLN A 109 -13.73 -10.86 17.33
N SER A 110 -13.27 -11.51 18.39
CA SER A 110 -14.09 -12.44 19.17
C SER A 110 -15.12 -11.66 20.00
N GLU A 111 -14.71 -10.55 20.63
CA GLU A 111 -15.60 -9.62 21.35
C GLU A 111 -16.69 -9.07 20.43
N VAL A 112 -16.34 -8.57 19.25
CA VAL A 112 -17.32 -8.02 18.29
C VAL A 112 -18.32 -9.09 17.83
N LYS A 113 -17.89 -10.33 17.65
CA LYS A 113 -18.78 -11.45 17.29
C LYS A 113 -19.74 -11.84 18.42
N GLU A 114 -19.29 -11.76 19.67
CA GLU A 114 -20.11 -12.07 20.84
C GLU A 114 -21.13 -10.97 21.12
N GLU A 115 -20.71 -9.71 21.05
CA GLU A 115 -21.54 -8.54 21.37
C GLU A 115 -22.47 -8.14 20.21
N GLY A 116 -22.05 -8.39 18.98
CA GLY A 116 -22.79 -8.08 17.77
C GLY A 116 -23.13 -6.59 17.60
N ALA A 117 -24.14 -6.32 16.77
CA ALA A 117 -24.54 -4.95 16.42
C ALA A 117 -25.07 -4.12 17.60
N ALA A 118 -25.46 -4.76 18.71
CA ALA A 118 -26.01 -4.07 19.88
C ALA A 118 -25.00 -3.12 20.55
N LYS A 119 -23.70 -3.45 20.45
CA LYS A 119 -22.60 -2.62 20.98
C LYS A 119 -21.75 -1.98 19.89
N PHE A 120 -22.30 -1.82 18.68
CA PHE A 120 -21.56 -1.28 17.55
C PHE A 120 -20.87 0.07 17.86
N GLU A 121 -21.55 1.03 18.49
CA GLU A 121 -20.93 2.34 18.78
C GLU A 121 -19.78 2.25 19.79
N GLU A 122 -19.87 1.34 20.77
CA GLU A 122 -18.78 1.07 21.71
C GLU A 122 -17.59 0.43 20.99
N ASN A 123 -17.87 -0.61 20.20
CA ASN A 123 -16.86 -1.35 19.45
C ASN A 123 -16.23 -0.54 18.34
N LYS A 124 -16.97 0.36 17.72
CA LYS A 124 -16.44 1.34 16.77
C LYS A 124 -15.38 2.22 17.43
N GLY A 125 -15.63 2.74 18.63
CA GLY A 125 -14.66 3.54 19.38
C GLY A 125 -13.39 2.76 19.70
N LYS A 126 -13.55 1.53 20.24
CA LYS A 126 -12.43 0.62 20.53
C LYS A 126 -11.62 0.31 19.27
N TRP A 127 -12.31 0.01 18.17
CA TRP A 127 -11.70 -0.30 16.88
C TRP A 127 -10.88 0.87 16.33
N GLN A 128 -11.47 2.09 16.32
CA GLN A 128 -10.79 3.30 15.86
C GLN A 128 -9.50 3.56 16.65
N GLN A 129 -9.56 3.40 17.97
CA GLN A 129 -8.38 3.52 18.82
C GLN A 129 -7.36 2.44 18.49
N MET A 130 -7.78 1.18 18.37
CA MET A 130 -6.91 0.06 18.06
C MET A 130 -6.18 0.23 16.73
N VAL A 131 -6.89 0.56 15.63
CA VAL A 131 -6.22 0.75 14.34
C VAL A 131 -5.30 1.96 14.35
N THR A 132 -5.64 3.04 15.06
CA THR A 132 -4.75 4.19 15.23
C THR A 132 -3.48 3.80 15.98
N ASP A 133 -3.64 3.02 17.07
CA ASP A 133 -2.51 2.57 17.89
C ASP A 133 -1.60 1.59 17.13
N ILE A 134 -2.16 0.73 16.28
CA ILE A 134 -1.39 -0.23 15.47
C ILE A 134 -0.71 0.44 14.27
N PHE A 135 -1.47 1.21 13.47
CA PHE A 135 -0.98 1.74 12.21
C PHE A 135 -0.18 3.02 12.37
N ASP A 136 -0.67 3.98 13.15
CA ASP A 136 -0.05 5.29 13.28
C ASP A 136 1.01 5.29 14.38
N LYS A 137 0.66 4.85 15.59
CA LYS A 137 1.61 4.81 16.72
C LYS A 137 2.55 3.62 16.66
N GLY A 138 2.03 2.46 16.25
CA GLY A 138 2.76 1.21 16.15
C GLY A 138 3.67 1.13 14.93
N GLY A 139 3.50 2.03 13.95
CA GLY A 139 4.36 2.12 12.77
C GLY A 139 3.98 1.17 11.64
N LEU A 140 2.86 0.42 11.75
CA LEU A 140 2.46 -0.56 10.72
C LEU A 140 2.21 0.11 9.36
N ASN A 141 1.79 1.38 9.32
CA ASN A 141 1.65 2.12 8.07
C ASN A 141 2.98 2.18 7.29
N ASN A 142 4.12 2.30 7.98
CA ASN A 142 5.44 2.33 7.34
C ASN A 142 5.88 0.93 6.85
N VAL A 143 5.38 -0.13 7.48
CA VAL A 143 5.59 -1.51 7.03
C VAL A 143 4.75 -1.79 5.78
N VAL A 144 3.48 -1.39 5.77
CA VAL A 144 2.60 -1.55 4.59
C VAL A 144 3.16 -0.79 3.38
N LYS A 145 3.74 0.40 3.58
CA LYS A 145 4.48 1.14 2.53
C LYS A 145 5.69 0.38 1.99
N LEU A 146 6.48 -0.27 2.85
CA LEU A 146 7.64 -1.08 2.44
C LEU A 146 7.23 -2.20 1.49
N LEU A 147 6.07 -2.81 1.74
CA LEU A 147 5.53 -3.91 0.95
C LEU A 147 5.03 -3.47 -0.44
N GLY A 148 5.09 -2.19 -0.76
CA GLY A 148 4.51 -1.66 -2.00
C GLY A 148 2.99 -1.82 -2.04
N LEU A 149 2.34 -2.04 -0.88
CA LEU A 149 0.89 -2.15 -0.79
C LEU A 149 0.23 -0.78 -0.97
N GLN A 150 0.85 0.31 -0.54
CA GLN A 150 0.36 1.63 -0.93
C GLN A 150 0.85 1.96 -2.33
N ASN A 151 -0.06 1.90 -3.30
CA ASN A 151 0.24 2.23 -4.68
C ASN A 151 0.96 3.59 -4.76
N SER A 152 2.09 3.58 -5.46
CA SER A 152 2.84 4.76 -5.81
C SER A 152 2.04 5.52 -6.88
N ALA A 153 1.27 6.49 -6.41
CA ALA A 153 0.39 7.37 -7.18
C ALA A 153 -0.80 6.67 -7.88
N PRO A 154 -1.96 7.35 -8.01
CA PRO A 154 -2.79 7.06 -9.15
C PRO A 154 -1.90 7.26 -10.37
N SER A 155 -1.75 6.22 -11.19
CA SER A 155 -1.51 6.41 -12.61
C SER A 155 -2.59 7.37 -13.08
N SER A 156 -2.27 8.66 -13.02
CA SER A 156 -2.93 9.65 -13.83
C SER A 156 -2.74 9.10 -15.22
N PHE A 157 -3.77 8.42 -15.73
CA PHE A 157 -3.96 8.25 -17.13
C PHE A 157 -3.70 9.63 -17.68
N ILE A 158 -2.53 9.82 -18.28
CA ILE A 158 -2.28 10.93 -19.17
C ILE A 158 -3.32 10.67 -20.25
N SER A 159 -4.50 11.25 -20.04
CA SER A 159 -5.44 11.56 -21.09
C SER A 159 -4.71 12.60 -21.93
N ALA A 160 -3.74 12.13 -22.72
CA ALA A 160 -3.31 12.76 -23.96
C ALA A 160 -4.45 12.54 -24.97
N ALA A 161 -5.68 12.87 -24.57
CA ALA A 161 -6.81 13.03 -25.45
C ALA A 161 -6.69 14.44 -26.02
N LEU A 162 -6.00 14.53 -27.15
CA LEU A 162 -6.46 15.29 -28.32
C LEU A 162 -7.13 16.64 -28.00
N ALA A 163 -6.34 17.67 -27.71
CA ALA A 163 -6.77 19.03 -28.01
C ALA A 163 -6.40 19.34 -29.47
N PRO A 164 -7.36 19.76 -30.30
CA PRO A 164 -7.17 19.87 -31.74
C PRO A 164 -6.25 21.05 -32.08
N ILE A 165 -5.34 20.80 -33.02
CA ILE A 165 -4.59 21.81 -33.73
C ILE A 165 -5.59 22.62 -34.59
N PHE A 166 -6.28 23.58 -33.99
CA PHE A 166 -7.09 24.60 -34.68
C PHE A 166 -6.79 26.02 -34.17
N TYR A 167 -5.53 26.29 -33.85
CA TYR A 167 -5.03 27.65 -33.78
C TYR A 167 -3.79 27.80 -34.67
N MET A 168 -3.93 27.48 -35.95
CA MET A 168 -3.18 28.20 -36.97
C MET A 168 -3.90 29.53 -37.23
N ILE A 169 -3.37 30.58 -36.59
CA ILE A 169 -3.00 31.82 -37.28
C ILE A 169 -4.18 32.48 -38.02
N PHE A 170 -5.05 33.14 -37.24
CA PHE A 170 -5.48 34.50 -37.60
C PHE A 170 -4.41 35.47 -37.09
N VAL A 171 -3.28 35.53 -37.80
CA VAL A 171 -2.35 36.66 -37.70
C VAL A 171 -1.83 36.95 -39.11
N ARG A 172 -2.37 38.04 -39.66
CA ARG A 172 -2.06 38.71 -40.93
C ARG A 172 -2.58 38.08 -42.22
#